data_AF-A0A915NEW6-F1
#
_entry.id   AF-A0A915NEW6-F1
#
_cell.length_a   1.000
_cell.length_b   1.000
_cell.length_c   1.000
_cell.angle_alpha   90.00
_cell.angle_beta   90.00
_cell.angle_gamma   90.00
#
_symmetry.space_group_name_H-M   'P 1'
#
loop_
_entity.id
_entity.type
_entity.pdbx_description
1 polymer ?
#
loop_
_entity_poly.entity_id
_entity_poly.type
_entity_poly.pdbx_seq_one_letter_code
_entity_poly.pdbx_strand_id
1 'polypeptide(L)'
;HAALNAIKKSGEYDELSQMHSAKAKGGGAHSGPAFLPWHREYIKRFEFSLRKVDHRISLPYWDSTLDGVLPTPKDSIMFSDEVSKFKGHYYSFIISAYHAN
;
A
#
# COMPACT_ATOMS: atom_id res chain seq x y z
N HIS A 1 1.54 -13.06 0.66
CA HIS A 1 1.45 -13.47 2.09
C HIS A 1 0.05 -14.01 2.39
N ALA A 2 -0.09 -14.98 3.30
CA ALA A 2 -1.39 -15.59 3.63
C ALA A 2 -2.42 -14.57 4.16
N ALA A 3 -2.01 -13.67 5.07
CA ALA A 3 -2.88 -12.63 5.61
C ALA A 3 -3.46 -11.68 4.54
N LEU A 4 -2.64 -11.27 3.57
CA LEU A 4 -3.09 -10.41 2.46
C LEU A 4 -4.15 -11.12 1.59
N ASN A 5 -3.92 -12.39 1.27
CA ASN A 5 -4.89 -13.20 0.54
C ASN A 5 -6.18 -13.38 1.34
N ALA A 6 -6.09 -13.52 2.67
CA ALA A 6 -7.24 -13.65 3.54
C ALA A 6 -8.11 -12.38 3.55
N ILE A 7 -7.51 -11.18 3.72
CA ILE A 7 -8.27 -9.92 3.71
C ILE A 7 -8.80 -9.57 2.31
N LYS A 8 -8.17 -10.07 1.23
CA LYS A 8 -8.76 -9.98 -0.11
C LYS A 8 -9.98 -10.85 -0.23
N LYS A 9 -9.88 -12.12 0.17
CA LYS A 9 -10.98 -13.08 0.06
C LYS A 9 -12.18 -12.67 0.92
N SER A 10 -11.96 -11.98 2.03
CA SER A 10 -13.05 -11.47 2.88
C SER A 10 -13.73 -10.22 2.33
N GLY A 11 -13.15 -9.55 1.33
CA GLY A 11 -13.64 -8.27 0.80
C GLY A 11 -13.11 -7.03 1.54
N GLU A 12 -12.46 -7.19 2.71
CA GLU A 12 -11.93 -6.06 3.50
C GLU A 12 -10.87 -5.26 2.72
N TYR A 13 -10.07 -5.93 1.88
CA TYR A 13 -9.16 -5.25 0.95
C TYR A 13 -9.90 -4.31 -0.01
N ASP A 14 -11.03 -4.74 -0.55
CA ASP A 14 -11.81 -3.97 -1.52
C ASP A 14 -12.52 -2.80 -0.87
N GLU A 15 -12.99 -2.95 0.37
CA GLU A 15 -13.54 -1.84 1.17
C GLU A 15 -12.48 -0.74 1.42
N LEU A 16 -11.27 -1.15 1.79
CA LEU A 16 -10.14 -0.22 1.95
C LEU A 16 -9.78 0.43 0.61
N SER A 17 -9.82 -0.30 -0.50
CA SER A 17 -9.61 0.27 -1.83
C SER A 17 -10.68 1.31 -2.19
N GLN A 18 -11.94 1.03 -1.87
CA GLN A 18 -13.06 1.95 -2.12
C GLN A 18 -12.97 3.21 -1.25
N MET A 19 -12.47 3.10 -0.02
CA MET A 19 -12.28 4.24 0.89
C MET A 19 -11.35 5.32 0.30
N HIS A 20 -10.28 4.91 -0.40
CA HIS A 20 -9.37 5.82 -1.08
C HIS A 20 -9.95 6.37 -2.39
N SER A 21 -10.63 5.54 -3.17
CA SER A 21 -11.16 5.94 -4.50
C SER A 21 -12.41 6.81 -4.42
N ALA A 22 -13.16 6.73 -3.32
CA ALA A 22 -14.40 7.47 -3.12
C ALA A 22 -14.12 8.98 -2.98
N LYS A 23 -14.21 9.72 -4.10
CA LYS A 23 -14.10 11.20 -4.18
C LYS A 23 -14.92 11.96 -3.11
N ALA A 24 -16.09 11.43 -2.74
CA ALA A 24 -16.99 12.04 -1.75
C ALA A 24 -16.53 11.88 -0.28
N LYS A 25 -15.68 10.88 0.02
CA LYS A 25 -15.09 10.65 1.35
C LYS A 25 -13.58 10.98 1.40
N GLY A 26 -12.94 11.10 0.24
CA GLY A 26 -11.50 11.28 0.04
C GLY A 26 -11.06 12.69 -0.34
N GLY A 27 -11.86 13.74 -0.09
CA GLY A 27 -11.45 15.13 -0.33
C GLY A 27 -10.17 15.55 0.43
N GLY A 28 -9.81 14.79 1.47
CA GLY A 28 -8.53 14.94 2.19
C GLY A 28 -7.44 13.94 1.80
N ALA A 29 -7.73 12.97 0.93
CA ALA A 29 -6.76 11.94 0.55
C ALA A 29 -5.65 12.53 -0.32
N HIS A 30 -5.94 13.50 -1.19
CA HIS A 30 -4.96 14.11 -2.09
C HIS A 30 -5.13 15.63 -2.17
N SER A 31 -4.06 16.32 -2.55
CA SER A 31 -4.08 17.74 -2.97
C SER A 31 -4.56 18.73 -1.90
N GLY A 32 -4.51 18.36 -0.62
CA GLY A 32 -4.90 19.22 0.50
C GLY A 32 -4.09 18.95 1.77
N PRO A 33 -4.24 19.78 2.81
CA PRO A 33 -3.45 19.68 4.05
C PRO A 33 -3.68 18.38 4.82
N ALA A 34 -4.76 17.66 4.52
CA ALA A 34 -5.07 16.36 5.09
C ALA A 34 -4.31 15.18 4.42
N PHE A 35 -3.54 15.41 3.34
CA PHE A 35 -2.87 14.36 2.57
C PHE A 35 -2.06 13.39 3.46
N LEU A 36 -1.14 13.92 4.27
CA LEU A 36 -0.29 13.12 5.14
C LEU A 36 -1.06 12.41 6.28
N PRO A 37 -1.89 13.10 7.09
CA PRO A 37 -2.63 12.42 8.15
C PRO A 37 -3.66 11.41 7.62
N TRP A 38 -4.28 11.66 6.47
CA TRP A 38 -5.21 10.74 5.83
C TRP A 38 -4.50 9.43 5.45
N HIS A 39 -3.36 9.51 4.76
CA HIS A 39 -2.59 8.32 4.38
C HIS A 39 -2.02 7.57 5.57
N ARG A 40 -1.57 8.28 6.62
CA ARG A 40 -1.10 7.64 7.86
C ARG A 40 -2.19 6.78 8.51
N GLU A 41 -3.40 7.32 8.63
CA GLU A 41 -4.55 6.57 9.17
C GLU A 41 -4.97 5.43 8.24
N TYR A 42 -4.94 5.65 6.92
CA TYR A 42 -5.22 4.61 5.92
C TYR A 42 -4.28 3.42 6.06
N ILE A 43 -2.96 3.67 6.11
CA ILE A 43 -1.93 2.64 6.27
C ILE A 43 -2.10 1.90 7.61
N LYS A 44 -2.45 2.62 8.68
CA LYS A 44 -2.73 2.01 10.00
C LYS A 44 -3.93 1.05 9.94
N ARG A 45 -5.02 1.42 9.27
CA ARG A 45 -6.18 0.53 9.07
C ARG A 45 -5.80 -0.71 8.29
N PHE A 46 -5.02 -0.54 7.22
CA PHE A 46 -4.53 -1.65 6.42
C PHE A 46 -3.65 -2.61 7.23
N GLU A 47 -2.71 -2.09 8.04
CA GLU A 47 -1.90 -2.91 8.94
C GLU A 47 -2.76 -3.66 9.98
N PHE A 48 -3.75 -2.98 10.57
CA PHE A 48 -4.67 -3.62 11.52
C PHE A 48 -5.48 -4.74 10.87
N SER A 49 -5.98 -4.57 9.64
CA SER A 49 -6.68 -5.64 8.91
C SER A 49 -5.78 -6.86 8.70
N LEU A 50 -4.50 -6.67 8.35
CA LEU A 50 -3.54 -7.77 8.26
C LEU A 50 -3.28 -8.43 9.61
N ARG A 51 -3.15 -7.63 10.68
CA ARG A 51 -2.85 -8.10 12.04
C ARG A 51 -4.01 -8.83 12.72
N LYS A 52 -5.25 -8.64 12.26
CA LYS A 52 -6.39 -9.50 12.64
C LYS A 52 -6.18 -10.95 12.20
N VAL A 53 -5.44 -11.18 11.11
CA VAL A 53 -5.15 -12.51 10.57
C VAL A 53 -3.81 -13.04 11.09
N ASP A 54 -2.78 -12.19 11.11
CA ASP A 54 -1.46 -12.52 11.66
C ASP A 54 -0.85 -11.33 12.41
N HIS A 55 -0.90 -11.42 13.73
CA HIS A 55 -0.44 -10.38 14.66
C HIS A 55 1.06 -10.03 14.57
N ARG A 56 1.89 -10.85 13.90
CA ARG A 56 3.33 -10.65 13.73
C ARG A 56 3.67 -9.75 12.53
N ILE A 57 2.72 -9.48 11.65
CA ILE A 57 2.95 -8.65 10.47
C ILE A 57 3.10 -7.19 10.87
N SER A 58 4.08 -6.54 10.25
CA SER A 58 4.18 -5.09 10.13
C SER A 58 4.29 -4.71 8.66
N LEU A 59 3.84 -3.51 8.30
CA LEU A 59 4.01 -2.99 6.95
C LEU A 59 5.44 -2.49 6.73
N PRO A 60 6.18 -3.02 5.73
CA PRO A 60 7.46 -2.44 5.35
C PRO A 60 7.23 -1.11 4.64
N TYR A 61 8.22 -0.23 4.70
CA TYR A 61 8.30 0.93 3.83
C TYR A 61 9.24 0.64 2.66
N TRP A 62 8.99 1.31 1.54
CA TRP A 62 9.91 1.33 0.41
C TRP A 62 10.57 2.70 0.30
N ASP A 63 11.88 2.73 0.46
CA ASP A 63 12.68 3.93 0.19
C ASP A 63 13.02 3.98 -1.30
N SER A 64 12.16 4.63 -2.09
CA SER A 64 12.36 4.77 -3.52
C SER A 64 13.57 5.64 -3.90
N THR A 65 14.13 6.39 -2.96
CA THR A 65 15.31 7.24 -3.23
C THR A 65 16.57 6.40 -3.46
N LEU A 66 16.68 5.25 -2.77
CA LEU A 66 17.78 4.29 -2.95
C LEU A 66 17.69 3.55 -4.29
N ASP A 67 16.48 3.25 -4.74
CA ASP A 67 16.29 2.58 -6.03
C ASP A 67 16.44 3.56 -7.21
N GLY A 68 16.11 4.83 -6.98
CA GLY A 68 16.26 5.89 -7.97
C GLY A 68 17.71 6.17 -8.38
N VAL A 69 18.70 5.74 -7.58
CA VAL A 69 20.13 5.90 -7.90
C VAL A 69 20.73 4.70 -8.64
N LEU A 70 19.97 3.62 -8.84
CA LEU A 70 20.45 2.46 -9.61
C LEU A 70 20.59 2.83 -11.10
N PRO A 71 21.60 2.27 -11.81
CA PRO A 71 21.72 2.44 -13.26
C PRO A 71 20.45 2.02 -14.02
N THR A 72 19.74 1.02 -13.49
CA THR A 72 18.42 0.60 -13.96
C THR A 72 17.54 0.36 -12.73
N PRO A 73 16.65 1.31 -12.34
CA PRO A 73 15.81 1.19 -11.13
C PRO A 73 14.92 -0.05 -11.06
N LYS A 74 14.59 -0.64 -12.21
CA LYS A 74 13.82 -1.90 -12.29
C LYS A 74 14.59 -3.12 -11.77
N ASP A 75 15.91 -3.01 -11.64
CA ASP A 75 16.76 -4.08 -11.10
C ASP A 75 16.72 -4.12 -9.55
N SER A 76 15.97 -3.22 -8.91
CA SER A 76 15.73 -3.26 -7.47
C SER A 76 15.10 -4.59 -7.04
N ILE A 77 15.52 -5.07 -5.86
CA ILE A 77 14.93 -6.24 -5.20
C ILE A 77 13.41 -6.10 -5.03
N MET A 78 12.87 -4.87 -4.98
CA MET A 78 11.42 -4.63 -4.90
C MET A 78 10.65 -5.24 -6.07
N PHE A 79 11.30 -5.41 -7.22
CA PHE A 79 10.71 -5.96 -8.45
C PHE A 79 11.14 -7.41 -8.74
N SER A 80 12.00 -7.99 -7.91
CA SER A 80 12.42 -9.41 -7.97
C SER A 80 11.26 -10.37 -7.67
N ASP A 81 11.35 -11.64 -8.05
CA ASP A 81 10.29 -12.60 -7.75
C ASP A 81 10.13 -12.87 -6.25
N GLU A 82 11.18 -12.71 -5.45
CA GLU A 82 11.17 -12.87 -4.00
C GLU A 82 10.19 -11.89 -3.34
N VAL A 83 10.21 -10.63 -3.77
CA VAL A 83 9.34 -9.57 -3.24
C VAL A 83 8.09 -9.38 -4.10
N SER A 84 8.19 -9.61 -5.41
CA SER A 84 7.12 -9.39 -6.39
C SER A 84 6.17 -10.59 -6.55
N LYS A 85 6.39 -11.73 -5.89
CA LYS A 85 5.39 -12.83 -5.77
C LYS A 85 4.04 -12.40 -5.15
N PHE A 86 3.91 -11.16 -4.70
CA PHE A 86 2.65 -10.52 -4.34
C PHE A 86 1.94 -9.82 -5.53
N LYS A 87 2.35 -10.10 -6.77
CA LYS A 87 1.90 -9.49 -8.06
C LYS A 87 0.40 -9.52 -8.37
N GLY A 88 -0.45 -10.13 -7.55
CA GLY A 88 -1.90 -10.08 -7.72
C GLY A 88 -2.51 -8.78 -7.21
N HIS A 89 -2.36 -7.65 -7.90
CA HIS A 89 -3.11 -6.40 -7.64
C HIS A 89 -2.85 -5.67 -6.29
N TYR A 90 -1.91 -6.11 -5.46
CA TYR A 90 -1.80 -5.60 -4.07
C TYR A 90 -0.84 -4.43 -3.85
N TYR A 91 0.18 -4.24 -4.71
CA TYR A 91 1.19 -3.18 -4.51
C TYR A 91 0.79 -1.80 -5.03
N SER A 92 -0.33 -1.68 -5.76
CA SER A 92 -0.75 -0.41 -6.33
C SER A 92 -1.07 0.66 -5.26
N PHE A 93 -1.26 0.28 -4.00
CA PHE A 93 -1.62 1.21 -2.93
C PHE A 93 -0.43 1.92 -2.27
N ILE A 94 0.71 1.25 -2.11
CA ILE A 94 1.87 1.83 -1.42
C ILE A 94 2.67 2.76 -2.35
N ILE A 95 2.64 2.50 -3.66
CA ILE A 95 3.39 3.28 -4.66
C ILE A 95 2.61 4.52 -5.13
N SER A 96 1.27 4.47 -5.18
CA SER A 96 0.46 5.55 -5.76
C SER A 96 0.47 6.84 -4.92
N ALA A 97 0.75 6.76 -3.62
CA ALA A 97 0.85 7.96 -2.77
C ALA A 97 2.04 8.87 -3.14
N TYR A 98 3.03 8.38 -3.90
CA TYR A 98 4.20 9.16 -4.32
C TYR A 98 4.14 9.69 -5.76
N HIS A 99 3.27 9.13 -6.61
CA HIS A 99 3.14 9.51 -8.03
C HIS A 99 1.93 10.40 -8.32
N ALA A 100 1.20 10.85 -7.30
CA ALA A 100 0.19 11.89 -7.44
C ALA A 100 0.85 13.28 -7.43
N ASN A 101 1.53 13.62 -8.53
CA ASN A 101 1.88 14.99 -8.90
C ASN A 101 1.67 15.18 -10.41
#